data_AF-A0A819PKL9-F1
#
_entry.id   AF-A0A819PKL9-F1
#
_cell.length_a   1.000
_cell.length_b   1.000
_cell.length_c   1.000
_cell.angle_alpha   90.00
_cell.angle_beta   90.00
_cell.angle_gamma   90.00
#
_symmetry.space_group_name_H-M   'P 1'
#
loop_
_entity.id
_entity.type
_entity.pdbx_description
1 polymer ?
#
loop_
_entity_poly.entity_id
_entity_poly.type
_entity_poly.pdbx_seq_one_letter_code
_entity_poly.pdbx_strand_id
1 'polypeptide(L)'
;MASSSVSDGIRKFATQYSIYTGCMIFSFGVIGNVLNLLVFTQLKLFRTNRCAFYITIESISNLIYQFLSISVTILTTIYGDDATGRSLIWCKLRYILAQICALTTLYMICFSAVDQFFSTNYRFNLRQMCTLKLGRYTSFIFICCVIIHSIVLGSSYDIQPTFGCVLSNYVWIQYSTYFFYPVLNGLLPIVIASSFSILAYHNVRHIIRRQLSIVRRKLDKQITAMVLMRVIAFVCLVLPYITYRIYAINFPISQSMPMAYAVGRLIQAIFTSISIINYVINFYIFIVFSSRFRRQVKLVLVRKCWQRWKYWCCSINNRIEPDNNIELRNSQMKSVENI
;
A
#
# COMPACT_ATOMS: atom_id res chain seq x y z
N MET A 1 -26.36 36.16 -5.24
CA MET A 1 -25.25 36.12 -6.22
C MET A 1 -23.87 36.00 -5.57
N ALA A 2 -23.56 36.70 -4.47
CA ALA A 2 -22.26 36.56 -3.80
C ALA A 2 -22.01 35.17 -3.16
N SER A 3 -23.05 34.50 -2.67
CA SER A 3 -22.95 33.15 -2.09
C SER A 3 -22.64 32.07 -3.12
N SER A 4 -23.18 32.18 -4.34
CA SER A 4 -22.93 31.22 -5.42
C SER A 4 -21.49 31.32 -5.93
N SER A 5 -20.95 32.52 -6.11
CA SER A 5 -19.55 32.70 -6.56
C SER A 5 -18.53 32.15 -5.56
N VAL A 6 -18.78 32.28 -4.26
CA VAL A 6 -17.91 31.72 -3.22
C VAL A 6 -17.95 30.19 -3.22
N SER A 7 -19.14 29.60 -3.32
CA SER A 7 -19.29 28.13 -3.35
C SER A 7 -18.58 27.51 -4.56
N ASP A 8 -18.61 28.18 -5.72
CA ASP A 8 -17.88 27.74 -6.90
C ASP A 8 -16.37 27.83 -6.74
N GLY A 9 -15.87 28.89 -6.09
CA GLY A 9 -14.46 29.03 -5.75
C GLY A 9 -13.95 27.87 -4.88
N ILE A 10 -14.68 27.53 -3.82
CA ILE A 10 -14.34 26.41 -2.92
C ILE A 10 -14.36 25.08 -3.67
N ARG A 11 -15.37 24.85 -4.52
CA ARG A 11 -15.46 23.63 -5.31
C ARG A 11 -14.29 23.49 -6.28
N LYS A 12 -13.91 24.56 -6.98
CA LYS A 12 -12.74 24.57 -7.87
C LYS A 12 -11.44 24.29 -7.10
N PHE A 13 -11.28 24.91 -5.93
CA PHE A 13 -10.14 24.65 -5.06
C PHE A 13 -10.07 23.19 -4.61
N ALA A 14 -11.18 22.60 -4.17
CA ALA A 14 -11.24 21.19 -3.76
C ALA A 14 -10.85 20.23 -4.91
N THR A 15 -11.29 20.53 -6.13
CA THR A 15 -10.91 19.78 -7.34
C THR A 15 -9.42 19.88 -7.62
N GLN A 16 -8.85 21.10 -7.64
CA GLN A 16 -7.41 21.32 -7.87
C GLN A 16 -6.57 20.66 -6.78
N TYR A 17 -6.96 20.80 -5.51
CA TYR A 17 -6.33 20.14 -4.38
C TYR A 17 -6.30 18.61 -4.57
N SER A 18 -7.42 18.01 -4.98
CA SER A 18 -7.52 16.55 -5.19
C SER A 18 -6.61 16.08 -6.32
N ILE A 19 -6.50 16.84 -7.41
CA ILE A 19 -5.62 16.52 -8.54
C ILE A 19 -4.15 16.59 -8.11
N TYR A 20 -3.68 17.73 -7.58
CA TYR A 20 -2.27 17.92 -7.25
C TYR A 20 -1.82 16.98 -6.13
N THR A 21 -2.62 16.87 -5.06
CA THR A 21 -2.33 15.97 -3.94
C THR A 21 -2.38 14.52 -4.40
N GLY A 22 -3.37 14.15 -5.21
CA GLY A 22 -3.50 12.82 -5.79
C GLY A 22 -2.28 12.43 -6.63
N CYS A 23 -1.82 13.30 -7.54
CA CYS A 23 -0.64 13.07 -8.35
C CYS A 23 0.62 12.87 -7.50
N MET A 24 0.85 13.74 -6.50
CA MET A 24 1.99 13.59 -5.59
C MET A 24 1.94 12.25 -4.84
N ILE A 25 0.80 11.95 -4.21
CA ILE A 25 0.59 10.70 -3.47
C ILE A 25 0.80 9.49 -4.37
N PHE A 26 0.31 9.52 -5.61
CA PHE A 26 0.50 8.44 -6.57
C PHE A 26 1.98 8.22 -6.90
N SER A 27 2.72 9.28 -7.23
CA SER A 27 4.15 9.19 -7.55
C SER A 27 4.98 8.65 -6.38
N PHE A 28 4.82 9.22 -5.17
CA PHE A 28 5.49 8.72 -3.98
C PHE A 28 5.04 7.29 -3.61
N GLY A 29 3.76 6.99 -3.82
CA GLY A 29 3.18 5.67 -3.62
C GLY A 29 3.84 4.58 -4.43
N VAL A 30 3.93 4.78 -5.74
CA VAL A 30 4.53 3.80 -6.66
C VAL A 30 6.01 3.61 -6.30
N ILE A 31 6.76 4.70 -6.12
CA ILE A 31 8.19 4.64 -5.78
C ILE A 31 8.39 3.89 -4.46
N GLY A 32 7.68 4.28 -3.40
CA GLY A 32 7.82 3.73 -2.07
C GLY A 32 7.47 2.24 -2.02
N ASN A 33 6.31 1.85 -2.56
CA ASN A 33 5.89 0.45 -2.52
C ASN A 33 6.78 -0.45 -3.40
N VAL A 34 7.23 0.00 -4.58
CA VAL A 34 8.19 -0.75 -5.41
C VAL A 34 9.50 -0.96 -4.67
N LEU A 35 10.04 0.08 -4.01
CA LEU A 35 11.28 -0.04 -3.24
C LEU A 35 11.11 -0.98 -2.04
N ASN A 36 9.98 -0.92 -1.34
CA ASN A 36 9.64 -1.89 -0.29
C ASN A 36 9.67 -3.33 -0.83
N LEU A 37 8.96 -3.59 -1.94
CA LEU A 37 8.93 -4.90 -2.56
C LEU A 37 10.34 -5.37 -2.95
N LEU A 38 11.16 -4.52 -3.57
CA LEU A 38 12.54 -4.86 -3.90
C LEU A 38 13.35 -5.25 -2.67
N VAL A 39 13.26 -4.50 -1.57
CA VAL A 39 14.01 -4.80 -0.34
C VAL A 39 13.57 -6.14 0.27
N PHE A 40 12.25 -6.35 0.41
CA PHE A 40 11.73 -7.56 1.07
C PHE A 40 11.84 -8.83 0.21
N THR A 41 11.79 -8.71 -1.11
CA THR A 41 11.90 -9.86 -2.03
C THR A 41 13.35 -10.24 -2.36
N GLN A 42 14.29 -9.30 -2.39
CA GLN A 42 15.67 -9.61 -2.83
C GLN A 42 16.57 -10.09 -1.69
N LEU A 43 16.28 -9.72 -0.45
CA LEU A 43 17.16 -10.04 0.67
C LEU A 43 16.71 -11.33 1.37
N LYS A 44 17.56 -12.36 1.30
CA LYS A 44 17.35 -13.66 1.97
C LYS A 44 16.96 -13.52 3.44
N LEU A 45 17.56 -12.54 4.14
CA LEU A 45 17.26 -12.24 5.53
C LEU A 45 15.78 -11.90 5.78
N PHE A 46 15.16 -11.13 4.90
CA PHE A 46 13.76 -10.73 5.02
C PHE A 46 12.81 -11.78 4.47
N ARG A 47 13.20 -12.49 3.41
CA ARG A 47 12.38 -13.59 2.84
C ARG A 47 12.05 -14.69 3.84
N THR A 48 12.93 -14.95 4.79
CA THR A 48 12.72 -15.94 5.85
C THR A 48 11.92 -15.36 7.03
N ASN A 49 11.76 -14.04 7.09
CA ASN A 49 11.03 -13.37 8.15
C ASN A 49 9.52 -13.32 7.82
N ARG A 50 8.71 -13.73 8.80
CA ARG A 50 7.25 -13.86 8.66
C ARG A 50 6.56 -12.48 8.63
N CYS A 51 6.99 -11.54 9.47
CA CYS A 51 6.48 -10.17 9.45
C CYS A 51 6.74 -9.49 8.08
N ALA A 52 7.91 -9.72 7.50
CA ALA A 52 8.23 -9.21 6.16
C ALA A 52 7.32 -9.79 5.06
N PHE A 53 6.81 -11.01 5.22
CA PHE A 53 5.84 -11.59 4.28
C PHE A 53 4.51 -10.82 4.30
N TYR A 54 3.97 -10.49 5.48
CA TYR A 54 2.76 -9.66 5.58
C TYR A 54 2.97 -8.26 4.99
N ILE A 55 4.09 -7.61 5.29
CA ILE A 55 4.46 -6.29 4.72
C ILE A 55 4.62 -6.36 3.19
N THR A 56 5.04 -7.51 2.65
CA THR A 56 5.12 -7.73 1.20
C THR A 56 3.72 -7.78 0.59
N ILE A 57 2.79 -8.57 1.16
CA ILE A 57 1.39 -8.62 0.69
C ILE A 57 0.73 -7.24 0.81
N GLU A 58 0.99 -6.54 1.92
CA GLU A 58 0.54 -5.16 2.12
C GLU A 58 1.04 -4.24 1.00
N SER A 59 2.33 -4.29 0.66
CA SER A 59 2.91 -3.45 -0.39
C SER A 59 2.37 -3.79 -1.79
N ILE A 60 2.08 -5.07 -2.08
CA ILE A 60 1.40 -5.48 -3.33
C ILE A 60 -0.02 -4.90 -3.37
N SER A 61 -0.77 -5.07 -2.29
CA SER A 61 -2.16 -4.57 -2.19
C SER A 61 -2.22 -3.05 -2.32
N ASN A 62 -1.25 -2.34 -1.72
CA ASN A 62 -1.12 -0.89 -1.84
C ASN A 62 -0.87 -0.46 -3.29
N LEU A 63 0.01 -1.14 -4.04
CA LEU A 63 0.24 -0.83 -5.45
C LEU A 63 -1.03 -1.04 -6.28
N ILE A 64 -1.69 -2.18 -6.11
CA ILE A 64 -2.93 -2.48 -6.84
C ILE A 64 -3.99 -1.41 -6.52
N TYR A 65 -4.14 -1.04 -5.25
CA TYR A 65 -5.05 0.05 -4.84
C TYR A 65 -4.72 1.38 -5.51
N GLN A 66 -3.44 1.76 -5.58
CA GLN A 66 -3.01 3.01 -6.22
C GLN A 66 -3.34 3.03 -7.71
N PHE A 67 -3.09 1.94 -8.42
CA PHE A 67 -3.36 1.81 -9.85
C PHE A 67 -4.83 1.67 -10.21
N LEU A 68 -5.69 1.20 -9.29
CA LEU A 68 -7.10 1.00 -9.58
C LEU A 68 -8.00 2.09 -9.00
N SER A 69 -7.61 2.69 -7.88
CA SER A 69 -8.43 3.68 -7.19
C SER A 69 -7.94 5.10 -7.43
N ILE A 70 -6.67 5.37 -7.16
CA ILE A 70 -6.13 6.74 -7.21
C ILE A 70 -6.00 7.23 -8.65
N SER A 71 -5.39 6.43 -9.53
CA SER A 71 -5.22 6.77 -10.95
C SER A 71 -6.57 7.09 -11.60
N VAL A 72 -7.58 6.25 -11.37
CA VAL A 72 -8.94 6.43 -11.90
C VAL A 72 -9.54 7.70 -11.32
N THR A 73 -9.40 7.96 -10.02
CA THR A 73 -9.89 9.19 -9.38
C THR A 73 -9.25 10.44 -9.98
N ILE A 74 -7.93 10.43 -10.23
CA ILE A 74 -7.23 11.55 -10.87
C ILE A 74 -7.78 11.76 -12.29
N LEU A 75 -7.88 10.70 -13.09
CA LEU A 75 -8.36 10.78 -14.47
C LEU A 75 -9.80 11.29 -14.54
N THR A 76 -10.70 10.77 -13.70
CA THR A 76 -12.11 11.25 -13.64
C THR A 76 -12.18 12.71 -13.21
N THR A 77 -11.27 13.17 -12.35
CA THR A 77 -11.26 14.56 -11.88
C THR A 77 -10.71 15.52 -12.95
N ILE A 78 -9.74 15.07 -13.78
CA ILE A 78 -9.15 15.87 -14.86
C ILE A 78 -10.10 15.97 -16.06
N TYR A 79 -10.63 14.84 -16.53
CA TYR A 79 -11.44 14.81 -17.74
C TYR A 79 -12.90 15.18 -17.49
N GLY A 80 -13.34 15.24 -16.23
CA GLY A 80 -14.74 15.51 -15.86
C GLY A 80 -15.71 14.40 -16.27
N ASP A 81 -15.21 13.33 -16.89
CA ASP A 81 -15.99 12.17 -17.30
C ASP A 81 -15.76 11.02 -16.33
N ASP A 82 -16.81 10.67 -15.58
CA ASP A 82 -16.78 9.54 -14.68
C ASP A 82 -17.39 8.31 -15.34
N ALA A 83 -16.54 7.41 -15.85
CA ALA A 83 -16.95 6.13 -16.42
C ALA A 83 -17.81 5.30 -15.45
N THR A 84 -17.72 5.54 -14.13
CA THR A 84 -18.58 4.87 -13.14
C THR A 84 -20.04 5.28 -13.24
N GLY A 85 -20.35 6.45 -13.81
CA GLY A 85 -21.72 6.88 -14.09
C GLY A 85 -22.30 6.31 -15.39
N ARG A 86 -21.47 5.67 -16.23
CA ARG A 86 -21.87 5.14 -17.54
C ARG A 86 -21.96 3.62 -17.59
N SER A 87 -21.06 2.93 -16.91
CA SER A 87 -21.00 1.45 -16.93
C SER A 87 -21.24 0.88 -15.55
N LEU A 88 -22.34 0.12 -15.41
CA LEU A 88 -22.68 -0.59 -14.17
C LEU A 88 -21.59 -1.59 -13.77
N ILE A 89 -20.98 -2.26 -14.75
CA ILE A 89 -19.89 -3.21 -14.52
C ILE A 89 -18.68 -2.48 -13.94
N TRP A 90 -18.30 -1.33 -14.51
CA TRP A 90 -17.16 -0.55 -14.01
C TRP A 90 -17.42 0.06 -12.63
N CYS A 91 -18.64 0.56 -12.41
CA CYS A 91 -19.15 1.01 -11.11
C CYS A 91 -18.90 -0.05 -10.03
N LYS A 92 -19.44 -1.27 -10.22
CA LYS A 92 -19.26 -2.38 -9.25
C LYS A 92 -17.80 -2.79 -9.10
N LEU A 93 -17.08 -2.99 -10.20
CA LEU A 93 -15.70 -3.48 -10.18
C LEU A 93 -14.76 -2.54 -9.43
N ARG A 94 -14.91 -1.21 -9.61
CA ARG A 94 -14.11 -0.20 -8.93
C ARG A 94 -14.21 -0.33 -7.41
N TYR A 95 -15.42 -0.47 -6.88
CA TYR A 95 -15.64 -0.61 -5.43
C TYR A 95 -15.17 -1.97 -4.91
N ILE A 96 -15.43 -3.06 -5.64
CA ILE A 96 -14.97 -4.42 -5.28
C ILE A 96 -13.44 -4.44 -5.14
N LEU A 97 -12.72 -3.99 -6.17
CA LEU A 97 -11.25 -4.06 -6.17
C LEU A 97 -10.63 -3.12 -5.13
N ALA A 98 -11.17 -1.91 -4.98
CA ALA A 98 -10.71 -0.97 -3.96
C ALA A 98 -10.90 -1.54 -2.55
N GLN A 99 -12.05 -2.18 -2.28
CA GLN A 99 -12.37 -2.80 -1.00
C GLN A 99 -11.46 -4.00 -0.69
N ILE A 100 -11.22 -4.87 -1.68
CA ILE A 100 -10.30 -6.01 -1.53
C ILE A 100 -8.92 -5.52 -1.10
N CYS A 101 -8.37 -4.53 -1.80
CA CYS A 101 -7.04 -4.02 -1.51
C CYS A 101 -6.99 -3.29 -0.17
N ALA A 102 -8.02 -2.50 0.16
CA ALA A 102 -8.12 -1.79 1.42
C ALA A 102 -8.15 -2.75 2.60
N LEU A 103 -9.10 -3.69 2.64
CA LEU A 103 -9.21 -4.67 3.72
C LEU A 103 -7.97 -5.55 3.82
N THR A 104 -7.40 -6.00 2.70
CA THR A 104 -6.16 -6.77 2.72
C THR A 104 -5.04 -5.97 3.39
N THR A 105 -4.85 -4.70 3.02
CA THR A 105 -3.86 -3.82 3.64
C THR A 105 -4.05 -3.71 5.14
N LEU A 106 -5.26 -3.40 5.60
CA LEU A 106 -5.58 -3.21 7.02
C LEU A 106 -5.27 -4.46 7.85
N TYR A 107 -5.69 -5.62 7.37
CA TYR A 107 -5.52 -6.86 8.12
C TYR A 107 -4.12 -7.46 7.99
N MET A 108 -3.37 -7.17 6.92
CA MET A 108 -1.94 -7.49 6.89
C MET A 108 -1.17 -6.71 7.97
N ILE A 109 -1.57 -5.48 8.30
CA ILE A 109 -1.01 -4.73 9.44
C ILE A 109 -1.34 -5.47 10.74
N CYS A 110 -2.60 -5.89 10.95
CA CYS A 110 -3.01 -6.69 12.11
C CYS A 110 -2.20 -7.98 12.24
N PHE A 111 -2.10 -8.76 11.16
CA PHE A 111 -1.35 -10.01 11.15
C PHE A 111 0.14 -9.77 11.41
N SER A 112 0.71 -8.69 10.88
CA SER A 112 2.10 -8.32 11.18
C SER A 112 2.32 -8.01 12.67
N ALA A 113 1.36 -7.35 13.33
CA ALA A 113 1.41 -7.05 14.77
C ALA A 113 1.26 -8.32 15.62
N VAL A 114 0.31 -9.19 15.26
CA VAL A 114 0.08 -10.48 15.94
C VAL A 114 1.30 -11.40 15.79
N ASP A 115 1.86 -11.53 14.58
CA ASP A 115 3.08 -12.30 14.32
C ASP A 115 4.27 -11.74 15.12
N GLN A 116 4.39 -10.41 15.19
CA GLN A 116 5.43 -9.78 15.97
C GLN A 116 5.28 -10.02 17.47
N PHE A 117 4.04 -10.07 17.99
CA PHE A 117 3.80 -10.44 19.39
C PHE A 117 4.22 -11.88 19.68
N PHE A 118 3.80 -12.85 18.86
CA PHE A 118 4.17 -14.25 19.06
C PHE A 118 5.67 -14.49 18.91
N SER A 119 6.30 -13.86 17.91
CA SER A 119 7.74 -14.00 17.66
C SER A 119 8.61 -13.46 18.79
N THR A 120 8.13 -12.43 19.48
CA THR A 120 8.81 -11.78 20.60
C THR A 120 8.39 -12.35 21.95
N ASN A 121 7.49 -13.33 22.00
CA ASN A 121 7.03 -13.89 23.26
C ASN A 121 8.13 -14.71 23.97
N TYR A 122 8.16 -14.59 25.30
CA TYR A 122 9.12 -15.30 26.15
C TYR A 122 8.89 -16.82 26.15
N ARG A 123 7.64 -17.26 26.02
CA ARG A 123 7.28 -18.68 25.98
C ARG A 123 7.69 -19.28 24.64
N PHE A 124 8.49 -20.35 24.68
CA PHE A 124 8.98 -21.02 23.48
C PHE A 124 7.82 -21.56 22.62
N ASN A 125 6.83 -22.19 23.25
CA ASN A 125 5.68 -22.77 22.55
C ASN A 125 4.91 -21.74 21.71
N LEU A 126 4.66 -20.55 22.27
CA LEU A 126 3.99 -19.45 21.54
C LEU A 126 4.82 -18.96 20.36
N ARG A 127 6.14 -18.94 20.50
CA ARG A 127 7.05 -18.56 19.41
C ARG A 127 7.08 -19.57 18.28
N GLN A 128 6.86 -20.85 18.59
CA GLN A 128 6.86 -21.95 17.64
C GLN A 128 5.57 -22.01 16.81
N MET A 129 4.44 -21.55 17.36
CA MET A 129 3.16 -21.45 16.62
C MET A 129 3.27 -20.52 15.40
N CYS A 130 4.09 -19.49 15.53
CA CYS A 130 4.36 -18.51 14.50
C CYS A 130 5.22 -19.18 13.40
N THR A 131 4.62 -19.72 12.34
CA THR A 131 5.36 -20.33 11.22
C THR A 131 5.03 -19.64 9.91
N LEU A 132 5.97 -19.61 8.96
CA LEU A 132 5.74 -19.00 7.64
C LEU A 132 4.64 -19.75 6.87
N LYS A 133 4.51 -21.07 7.08
CA LYS A 133 3.43 -21.87 6.49
C LYS A 133 2.07 -21.39 6.99
N LEU A 134 1.91 -21.26 8.30
CA LEU A 134 0.68 -20.72 8.89
C LEU A 134 0.39 -19.31 8.40
N GLY A 135 1.40 -18.45 8.30
CA GLY A 135 1.21 -17.08 7.79
C GLY A 135 0.71 -17.04 6.35
N ARG A 136 1.16 -17.96 5.49
CA ARG A 136 0.66 -18.10 4.11
C ARG A 136 -0.78 -18.59 4.07
N TYR A 137 -1.11 -19.65 4.82
CA TYR A 137 -2.47 -20.18 4.87
C TYR A 137 -3.46 -19.16 5.41
N THR A 138 -3.14 -18.51 6.53
CA THR A 138 -3.99 -17.47 7.14
C THR A 138 -4.21 -16.29 6.20
N SER A 139 -3.16 -15.80 5.53
CA SER A 139 -3.28 -14.70 4.55
C SER A 139 -4.14 -15.10 3.35
N PHE A 140 -3.93 -16.31 2.82
CA PHE A 140 -4.68 -16.81 1.67
C PHE A 140 -6.18 -16.95 1.99
N ILE A 141 -6.51 -17.63 3.09
CA ILE A 141 -7.90 -17.81 3.54
C ILE A 141 -8.54 -16.43 3.75
N PHE A 142 -7.85 -15.50 4.42
CA PHE A 142 -8.36 -14.17 4.66
C PHE A 142 -8.62 -13.40 3.36
N ILE A 143 -7.70 -13.43 2.40
CA ILE A 143 -7.88 -12.78 1.09
C ILE A 143 -9.07 -13.38 0.35
N CYS A 144 -9.26 -14.70 0.36
CA CYS A 144 -10.43 -15.35 -0.21
C CYS A 144 -11.74 -14.87 0.46
N CYS A 145 -11.78 -14.80 1.79
CA CYS A 145 -12.93 -14.27 2.53
C CYS A 145 -13.21 -12.81 2.17
N VAL A 146 -12.18 -11.97 2.05
CA VAL A 146 -12.30 -10.57 1.65
C VAL A 146 -12.81 -10.43 0.22
N ILE A 147 -12.37 -11.27 -0.71
CA ILE A 147 -12.87 -11.27 -2.10
C ILE A 147 -14.36 -11.58 -2.11
N ILE A 148 -14.78 -12.65 -1.44
CA ILE A 148 -16.20 -13.04 -1.35
C ILE A 148 -17.02 -11.90 -0.73
N HIS A 149 -16.57 -11.38 0.41
CA HIS A 149 -17.21 -10.26 1.10
C HIS A 149 -17.35 -9.01 0.21
N SER A 150 -16.29 -8.67 -0.52
CA SER A 150 -16.27 -7.50 -1.40
C SER A 150 -17.17 -7.68 -2.63
N ILE A 151 -17.24 -8.88 -3.20
CA ILE A 151 -18.17 -9.19 -4.30
C ILE A 151 -19.62 -9.03 -3.82
N VAL A 152 -19.96 -9.57 -2.65
CA VAL A 152 -21.32 -9.47 -2.09
C VAL A 152 -21.71 -8.00 -1.87
N LEU A 153 -20.87 -7.22 -1.19
CA LEU A 153 -21.15 -5.81 -0.95
C LEU A 153 -21.16 -4.99 -2.26
N GLY A 154 -20.17 -5.24 -3.13
CA GLY A 154 -20.01 -4.56 -4.42
C GLY A 154 -21.14 -4.83 -5.41
N SER A 155 -21.79 -5.99 -5.33
CA SER A 155 -22.94 -6.32 -6.19
C SER A 155 -24.14 -5.41 -5.98
N SER A 156 -24.21 -4.75 -4.82
CA SER A 156 -25.31 -3.90 -4.37
C SER A 156 -25.17 -2.43 -4.79
N TYR A 157 -24.07 -2.07 -5.48
CA TYR A 157 -23.89 -0.75 -6.07
C TYR A 157 -24.69 -0.63 -7.36
N ASP A 158 -25.32 0.53 -7.54
CA ASP A 158 -26.12 0.84 -8.72
C ASP A 158 -25.91 2.28 -9.17
N ILE A 159 -26.25 2.58 -10.42
CA ILE A 159 -26.13 3.92 -10.98
C ILE A 159 -27.46 4.66 -10.77
N GLN A 160 -27.41 5.71 -9.96
CA GLN A 160 -28.53 6.63 -9.78
C GLN A 160 -28.35 7.90 -10.63
N PRO A 161 -29.40 8.42 -11.29
CA PRO A 161 -29.29 9.59 -12.18
C PRO A 161 -28.73 10.85 -11.49
N THR A 162 -29.02 11.02 -10.21
CA THR A 162 -28.69 12.22 -9.42
C THR A 162 -27.36 12.12 -8.67
N PHE A 163 -26.95 10.90 -8.29
CA PHE A 163 -25.82 10.67 -7.39
C PHE A 163 -24.69 9.83 -8.01
N GLY A 164 -24.89 9.31 -9.23
CA GLY A 164 -23.96 8.40 -9.90
C GLY A 164 -23.95 7.01 -9.26
N CYS A 165 -22.78 6.35 -9.28
CA CYS A 165 -22.61 5.01 -8.72
C CYS A 165 -22.63 5.03 -7.18
N VAL A 166 -23.74 4.60 -6.59
CA VAL A 166 -23.98 4.62 -5.14
C VAL A 166 -24.56 3.29 -4.64
N LEU A 167 -24.48 3.07 -3.34
CA LEU A 167 -25.12 1.93 -2.69
C LEU A 167 -26.63 2.24 -2.57
N SER A 168 -27.47 1.52 -3.33
CA SER A 168 -28.90 1.86 -3.45
C SER A 168 -29.78 1.19 -2.39
N ASN A 169 -29.38 0.01 -1.91
CA ASN A 169 -30.21 -0.81 -1.03
C ASN A 169 -30.06 -0.41 0.44
N TYR A 170 -31.18 -0.15 1.11
CA TYR A 170 -31.24 0.27 2.52
C TYR A 170 -30.52 -0.67 3.48
N VAL A 171 -30.68 -1.99 3.32
CA VAL A 171 -30.02 -3.00 4.18
C VAL A 171 -28.51 -2.88 4.07
N TRP A 172 -28.00 -2.70 2.85
CA TRP A 172 -26.56 -2.56 2.61
C TRP A 172 -26.01 -1.22 3.09
N ILE A 173 -26.81 -0.14 3.03
CA ILE A 173 -26.46 1.15 3.64
C ILE A 173 -26.31 0.99 5.16
N GLN A 174 -27.28 0.36 5.82
CA GLN A 174 -27.23 0.07 7.26
C GLN A 174 -26.00 -0.79 7.61
N TYR A 175 -25.76 -1.87 6.86
CA TYR A 175 -24.57 -2.70 7.00
C TYR A 175 -23.27 -1.88 6.86
N SER A 176 -23.21 -1.00 5.86
CA SER A 176 -22.03 -0.19 5.60
C SER A 176 -21.77 0.78 6.75
N THR A 177 -22.81 1.46 7.20
CA THR A 177 -22.78 2.48 8.24
C THR A 177 -22.45 1.93 9.62
N TYR A 178 -23.12 0.85 10.03
CA TYR A 178 -23.06 0.36 11.42
C TYR A 178 -22.05 -0.77 11.61
N PHE A 179 -21.64 -1.46 10.55
CA PHE A 179 -20.73 -2.60 10.65
C PHE A 179 -19.44 -2.40 9.83
N PHE A 180 -19.55 -2.19 8.52
CA PHE A 180 -18.37 -2.19 7.64
C PHE A 180 -17.36 -1.07 7.95
N TYR A 181 -17.80 0.19 8.02
CA TYR A 181 -16.90 1.30 8.33
C TYR A 181 -16.43 1.30 9.80
N PRO A 182 -17.32 1.29 10.80
CA PRO A 182 -16.90 1.40 12.19
C PRO A 182 -16.22 0.13 12.72
N VAL A 183 -16.68 -1.07 12.35
CA VAL A 183 -16.15 -2.32 12.90
C VAL A 183 -15.02 -2.85 12.02
N LEU A 184 -15.31 -3.20 10.76
CA LEU A 184 -14.34 -3.89 9.90
C LEU A 184 -13.16 -3.01 9.45
N ASN A 185 -13.41 -1.75 9.07
CA ASN A 185 -12.34 -0.83 8.66
C ASN A 185 -11.71 -0.08 9.84
N GLY A 186 -12.45 0.08 10.94
CA GLY A 186 -12.07 0.94 12.06
C GLY A 186 -11.66 0.17 13.31
N LEU A 187 -12.61 0.00 14.22
CA LEU A 187 -12.40 -0.46 15.59
C LEU A 187 -11.66 -1.80 15.64
N LEU A 188 -12.09 -2.81 14.87
CA LEU A 188 -11.50 -4.14 14.92
C LEU A 188 -10.00 -4.14 14.52
N PRO A 189 -9.60 -3.63 13.34
CA PRO A 189 -8.18 -3.59 13.00
C PRO A 189 -7.38 -2.65 13.90
N ILE A 190 -7.93 -1.52 14.35
CA ILE A 190 -7.24 -0.60 15.27
C ILE A 190 -6.96 -1.28 16.61
N VAL A 191 -7.95 -1.93 17.21
CA VAL A 191 -7.82 -2.60 18.51
C VAL A 191 -6.83 -3.75 18.41
N ILE A 192 -6.95 -4.61 17.39
CA ILE A 192 -6.04 -5.74 17.19
C ILE A 192 -4.61 -5.23 16.94
N ALA A 193 -4.39 -4.37 15.96
CA ALA A 193 -3.06 -3.90 15.62
C ALA A 193 -2.39 -3.15 16.77
N SER A 194 -3.13 -2.29 17.48
CA SER A 194 -2.59 -1.50 18.60
C SER A 194 -2.26 -2.37 19.81
N SER A 195 -3.18 -3.24 20.23
CA SER A 195 -2.95 -4.12 21.38
C SER A 195 -1.74 -5.04 21.17
N PHE A 196 -1.69 -5.76 20.05
CA PHE A 196 -0.61 -6.69 19.78
C PHE A 196 0.73 -5.99 19.51
N SER A 197 0.75 -4.81 18.86
CA SER A 197 2.00 -4.07 18.66
C SER A 197 2.59 -3.51 19.97
N ILE A 198 1.74 -3.02 20.88
CA ILE A 198 2.15 -2.58 22.22
C ILE A 198 2.70 -3.76 23.03
N LEU A 199 1.99 -4.89 23.03
CA LEU A 199 2.46 -6.11 23.71
C LEU A 199 3.78 -6.62 23.13
N ALA A 200 3.94 -6.61 21.80
CA ALA A 200 5.19 -6.98 21.14
C ALA A 200 6.34 -6.04 21.54
N TYR A 201 6.08 -4.75 21.63
CA TYR A 201 7.05 -3.76 22.09
C TYR A 201 7.48 -4.00 23.54
N HIS A 202 6.52 -4.28 24.42
CA HIS A 202 6.79 -4.63 25.81
C HIS A 202 7.64 -5.91 25.92
N ASN A 203 7.30 -6.95 25.16
CA ASN A 203 8.05 -8.19 25.10
C ASN A 203 9.51 -7.98 24.66
N VAL A 204 9.75 -7.19 23.62
CA VAL A 204 11.11 -6.86 23.17
C VAL A 204 11.89 -6.13 24.25
N ARG A 205 11.28 -5.19 24.98
CA ARG A 205 11.93 -4.48 26.08
C ARG A 205 12.32 -5.45 27.20
N HIS A 206 11.50 -6.47 27.46
CA HIS A 206 11.78 -7.48 28.47
C HIS A 206 12.84 -8.51 28.04
N ILE A 207 12.86 -8.91 26.76
CA ILE A 207 13.88 -9.83 26.18
C ILE A 207 15.31 -9.32 26.37
N ILE A 208 15.49 -7.99 26.50
CA ILE A 208 16.79 -7.35 26.70
C ILE A 208 17.59 -7.98 27.86
N ARG A 209 16.91 -8.57 28.84
CA ARG A 209 17.52 -9.17 30.03
C ARG A 209 17.93 -10.65 29.89
N ARG A 210 17.71 -11.33 28.75
CA ARG A 210 18.03 -12.77 28.57
C ARG A 210 19.04 -13.04 27.44
N GLN A 211 19.79 -14.15 27.56
CA GLN A 211 20.85 -14.62 26.66
C GLN A 211 20.33 -15.09 25.27
N LEU A 212 19.82 -14.17 24.44
CA LEU A 212 19.64 -14.42 23.01
C LEU A 212 20.82 -13.84 22.22
N SER A 213 21.12 -14.43 21.06
CA SER A 213 22.17 -13.92 20.19
C SER A 213 21.94 -12.44 19.83
N ILE A 214 23.00 -11.63 19.96
CA ILE A 214 22.95 -10.17 19.80
C ILE A 214 22.36 -9.78 18.43
N VAL A 215 22.64 -10.59 17.40
CA VAL A 215 22.17 -10.35 16.02
C VAL A 215 20.65 -10.49 15.91
N ARG A 216 20.06 -11.56 16.46
CA ARG A 216 18.62 -11.81 16.41
C ARG A 216 17.84 -10.75 17.19
N ARG A 217 18.34 -10.39 18.38
CA ARG A 217 17.75 -9.35 19.22
C ARG A 217 17.69 -7.99 18.54
N LYS A 218 18.77 -7.57 17.85
CA LYS A 218 18.78 -6.31 17.10
C LYS A 218 17.76 -6.31 15.95
N LEU A 219 17.60 -7.46 15.28
CA LEU A 219 16.61 -7.61 14.20
C LEU A 219 15.18 -7.51 14.74
N ASP A 220 14.85 -8.27 15.78
CA ASP A 220 13.49 -8.29 16.36
C ASP A 220 13.12 -6.89 16.90
N LYS A 221 14.05 -6.19 17.56
CA LYS A 221 13.83 -4.81 18.02
C LYS A 221 13.49 -3.86 16.87
N GLN A 222 14.20 -3.96 15.75
CA GLN A 222 13.97 -3.10 14.60
C GLN A 222 12.65 -3.42 13.90
N ILE A 223 12.30 -4.70 13.77
CA ILE A 223 11.03 -5.11 13.16
C ILE A 223 9.86 -4.69 14.03
N THR A 224 9.93 -4.90 15.35
CA THR A 224 8.88 -4.40 16.26
C THR A 224 8.72 -2.90 16.19
N ALA A 225 9.82 -2.13 16.13
CA ALA A 225 9.74 -0.69 15.96
C ALA A 225 9.09 -0.28 14.62
N MET A 226 9.44 -0.97 13.52
CA MET A 226 8.82 -0.73 12.21
C MET A 226 7.31 -1.00 12.24
N VAL A 227 6.88 -2.13 12.81
CA VAL A 227 5.46 -2.49 12.94
C VAL A 227 4.72 -1.50 13.84
N LEU A 228 5.29 -1.13 14.99
CA LEU A 228 4.66 -0.17 15.91
C LEU A 228 4.44 1.19 15.24
N MET A 229 5.47 1.73 14.57
CA MET A 229 5.33 3.01 13.86
C MET A 229 4.33 2.93 12.71
N ARG A 230 4.27 1.78 12.02
CA ARG A 230 3.28 1.52 10.97
C ARG A 230 1.85 1.52 11.53
N VAL A 231 1.63 0.93 12.71
CA VAL A 231 0.33 0.91 13.41
C VAL A 231 -0.06 2.31 13.87
N ILE A 232 0.86 3.08 14.46
CA ILE A 232 0.60 4.47 14.85
C ILE A 232 0.16 5.29 13.64
N ALA A 233 0.90 5.20 12.52
CA ALA A 233 0.53 5.89 11.29
C ALA A 233 -0.83 5.43 10.75
N PHE A 234 -1.13 4.13 10.80
CA PHE A 234 -2.43 3.60 10.40
C PHE A 234 -3.57 4.23 11.20
N VAL A 235 -3.47 4.27 12.53
CA VAL A 235 -4.50 4.86 13.39
C VAL A 235 -4.70 6.34 13.08
N CYS A 236 -3.60 7.12 13.00
CA CYS A 236 -3.66 8.56 12.75
C CYS A 236 -4.23 8.90 11.36
N LEU A 237 -3.92 8.11 10.33
CA LEU A 237 -4.31 8.41 8.95
C LEU A 237 -5.72 7.89 8.59
N VAL A 238 -6.15 6.77 9.17
CA VAL A 238 -7.43 6.14 8.78
C VAL A 238 -8.60 6.60 9.65
N LEU A 239 -8.39 6.88 10.94
CA LEU A 239 -9.47 7.26 11.85
C LEU A 239 -10.27 8.50 11.40
N PRO A 240 -9.65 9.62 10.97
CA PRO A 240 -10.40 10.79 10.53
C PRO A 240 -11.32 10.51 9.33
N TYR A 241 -10.85 9.69 8.40
CA TYR A 241 -11.64 9.28 7.24
C TYR A 241 -12.83 8.41 7.61
N ILE A 242 -12.66 7.44 8.52
CA ILE A 242 -13.77 6.59 8.96
C ILE A 242 -14.85 7.42 9.65
N THR A 243 -14.46 8.31 10.56
CA THR A 243 -15.40 9.20 11.25
C THR A 243 -16.18 10.06 10.26
N TYR A 244 -15.47 10.68 9.30
CA TYR A 244 -16.10 11.49 8.26
C TYR A 244 -17.02 10.67 7.35
N ARG A 245 -16.64 9.46 6.95
CA ARG A 245 -17.47 8.62 6.08
C ARG A 245 -18.76 8.17 6.77
N ILE A 246 -18.70 7.83 8.05
CA ILE A 246 -19.90 7.52 8.83
C ILE A 246 -20.82 8.75 8.88
N TYR A 247 -20.26 9.94 9.16
CA TYR A 247 -21.04 11.18 9.15
C TYR A 247 -21.68 11.43 7.77
N ALA A 248 -20.90 11.37 6.68
CA ALA A 248 -21.37 11.69 5.34
C ALA A 248 -22.45 10.73 4.81
N ILE A 249 -22.44 9.46 5.23
CA ILE A 249 -23.47 8.49 4.84
C ILE A 249 -24.79 8.73 5.59
N ASN A 250 -24.72 9.09 6.87
CA ASN A 250 -25.92 9.33 7.69
C ASN A 250 -26.54 10.72 7.47
N PHE A 251 -25.70 11.70 7.12
CA PHE A 251 -26.12 13.09 6.94
C PHE A 251 -25.75 13.56 5.52
N PRO A 252 -26.43 13.04 4.47
CA PRO A 252 -26.13 13.42 3.10
C PRO A 252 -26.45 14.91 2.89
N ILE A 253 -25.45 15.66 2.46
CA ILE A 253 -25.59 17.08 2.16
C ILE A 253 -26.26 17.23 0.79
N SER A 254 -27.46 17.81 0.77
CA SER A 254 -28.20 18.07 -0.47
C SER A 254 -27.44 19.03 -1.39
N GLN A 255 -27.47 18.76 -2.70
CA GLN A 255 -26.92 19.64 -3.74
C GLN A 255 -27.67 20.99 -3.81
N SER A 256 -28.90 21.06 -3.27
CA SER A 256 -29.66 22.32 -3.16
C SER A 256 -29.01 23.34 -2.22
N MET A 257 -28.06 22.91 -1.37
CA MET A 257 -27.30 23.77 -0.47
C MET A 257 -25.86 23.94 -0.97
N PRO A 258 -25.60 24.84 -1.94
CA PRO A 258 -24.35 24.89 -2.68
C PRO A 258 -23.12 25.13 -1.79
N MET A 259 -23.25 25.98 -0.76
CA MET A 259 -22.16 26.28 0.17
C MET A 259 -21.79 25.06 1.04
N ALA A 260 -22.78 24.42 1.66
CA ALA A 260 -22.54 23.23 2.49
C ALA A 260 -21.98 22.08 1.66
N TYR A 261 -22.48 21.91 0.43
CA TYR A 261 -21.98 20.89 -0.49
C TYR A 261 -20.52 21.16 -0.88
N ALA A 262 -20.16 22.40 -1.23
CA ALA A 262 -18.78 22.77 -1.59
C ALA A 262 -17.80 22.53 -0.43
N VAL A 263 -18.17 22.93 0.79
CA VAL A 263 -17.37 22.67 2.00
C VAL A 263 -17.26 21.17 2.26
N GLY A 264 -18.36 20.44 2.17
CA GLY A 264 -18.38 18.98 2.34
C GLY A 264 -17.43 18.27 1.37
N ARG A 265 -17.39 18.71 0.10
CA ARG A 265 -16.46 18.18 -0.92
C ARG A 265 -15.00 18.47 -0.59
N LEU A 266 -14.68 19.64 -0.07
CA LEU A 266 -13.32 19.96 0.36
C LEU A 266 -12.89 19.09 1.56
N ILE A 267 -13.75 18.95 2.57
CA ILE A 267 -13.50 18.09 3.73
C ILE A 267 -13.30 16.63 3.29
N GLN A 268 -14.15 16.16 2.38
CA GLN A 268 -14.01 14.83 1.78
C GLN A 268 -12.66 14.65 1.09
N ALA A 269 -12.23 15.64 0.29
CA ALA A 269 -10.96 15.59 -0.41
C ALA A 269 -9.77 15.51 0.57
N ILE A 270 -9.80 16.31 1.64
CA ILE A 270 -8.76 16.34 2.67
C ILE A 270 -8.68 14.99 3.40
N PHE A 271 -9.79 14.50 3.97
CA PHE A 271 -9.78 13.24 4.72
C PHE A 271 -9.50 12.02 3.85
N THR A 272 -10.01 12.01 2.61
CA THR A 272 -9.66 10.98 1.63
C THR A 272 -8.15 11.01 1.35
N SER A 273 -7.55 12.19 1.15
CA SER A 273 -6.10 12.31 0.92
C SER A 273 -5.29 11.81 2.11
N ILE A 274 -5.68 12.15 3.34
CA ILE A 274 -5.05 11.66 4.58
C ILE A 274 -5.11 10.14 4.65
N SER A 275 -6.28 9.55 4.38
CA SER A 275 -6.44 8.09 4.34
C SER A 275 -5.58 7.46 3.25
N ILE A 276 -5.49 8.07 2.07
CA ILE A 276 -4.70 7.51 0.97
C ILE A 276 -3.20 7.49 1.31
N ILE A 277 -2.69 8.45 2.09
CA ILE A 277 -1.29 8.44 2.58
C ILE A 277 -0.97 7.13 3.31
N ASN A 278 -1.96 6.47 3.94
CA ASN A 278 -1.78 5.18 4.61
C ASN A 278 -1.24 4.08 3.67
N TYR A 279 -1.55 4.14 2.36
CA TYR A 279 -1.08 3.17 1.36
C TYR A 279 0.30 3.53 0.78
N VAL A 280 0.86 4.69 1.15
CA VAL A 280 2.14 5.22 0.63
C VAL A 280 3.24 5.20 1.70
N ILE A 281 2.86 5.46 2.95
CA ILE A 281 3.79 5.90 4.01
C ILE A 281 4.80 4.83 4.47
N ASN A 282 4.55 3.55 4.20
CA ASN A 282 5.31 2.41 4.73
C ASN A 282 6.81 2.53 4.52
N PHE A 283 7.23 2.72 3.27
CA PHE A 283 8.64 2.82 2.91
C PHE A 283 9.33 3.98 3.62
N TYR A 284 8.66 5.13 3.68
CA TYR A 284 9.19 6.35 4.29
C TYR A 284 9.36 6.18 5.80
N ILE A 285 8.38 5.58 6.49
CA ILE A 285 8.51 5.20 7.91
C ILE A 285 9.69 4.26 8.11
N PHE A 286 9.82 3.22 7.28
CA PHE A 286 10.90 2.24 7.44
C PHE A 286 12.29 2.86 7.22
N ILE A 287 12.42 3.79 6.27
CA ILE A 287 13.66 4.56 6.09
C ILE A 287 13.97 5.40 7.33
N VAL A 288 13.01 6.12 7.90
CA VAL A 288 13.27 7.02 9.03
C VAL A 288 13.63 6.22 10.29
N PHE A 289 12.84 5.20 10.62
CA PHE A 289 12.93 4.52 11.91
C PHE A 289 13.85 3.29 11.93
N SER A 290 14.19 2.70 10.77
CA SER A 290 15.04 1.50 10.72
C SER A 290 16.38 1.77 10.05
N SER A 291 17.43 1.92 10.87
CA SER A 291 18.82 2.05 10.39
C SER A 291 19.29 0.86 9.57
N ARG A 292 18.81 -0.35 9.90
CA ARG A 292 19.09 -1.55 9.11
C ARG A 292 18.37 -1.50 7.77
N PHE A 293 17.10 -1.10 7.73
CA PHE A 293 16.38 -0.93 6.48
C PHE A 293 17.10 0.04 5.54
N ARG A 294 17.57 1.19 6.06
CA ARG A 294 18.41 2.14 5.29
C ARG A 294 19.67 1.49 4.70
N ARG A 295 20.40 0.70 5.50
CA ARG A 295 21.59 -0.03 5.01
C ARG A 295 21.22 -1.03 3.92
N GLN A 296 20.11 -1.73 4.08
CA GLN A 296 19.64 -2.71 3.11
C GLN A 296 19.18 -2.06 1.79
N VAL A 297 18.48 -0.93 1.85
CA VAL A 297 18.14 -0.12 0.67
C VAL A 297 19.42 0.30 -0.06
N LYS A 298 20.41 0.85 0.66
CA LYS A 298 21.71 1.21 0.07
C LYS A 298 22.39 0.00 -0.59
N LEU A 299 22.41 -1.16 0.07
CA LEU A 299 23.01 -2.37 -0.48
C LEU A 299 22.30 -2.85 -1.76
N VAL A 300 20.97 -2.83 -1.80
CA VAL A 300 20.20 -3.24 -2.98
C VAL A 300 20.43 -2.26 -4.14
N LEU A 301 20.37 -0.95 -3.87
CA LEU A 301 20.60 0.07 -4.89
C LEU A 301 22.04 0.02 -5.41
N VAL A 302 23.03 -0.01 -4.52
CA VAL A 302 24.45 -0.08 -4.90
C VAL A 302 24.76 -1.38 -5.65
N ARG A 303 24.26 -2.54 -5.20
CA ARG A 303 24.48 -3.81 -5.92
C ARG A 303 23.89 -3.80 -7.32
N LYS A 304 22.68 -3.26 -7.50
CA LYS A 304 22.05 -3.16 -8.83
C LYS A 304 22.78 -2.18 -9.73
N CYS A 305 23.18 -1.02 -9.19
CA CYS A 305 24.00 -0.04 -9.93
C CYS A 305 25.34 -0.66 -10.33
N TRP A 306 26.01 -1.37 -9.42
CA TRP A 306 27.28 -2.06 -9.68
C TRP A 306 27.14 -3.17 -10.72
N GLN A 307 26.10 -3.99 -10.63
CA GLN A 307 25.82 -5.04 -11.63
C GLN A 307 25.59 -4.42 -13.00
N ARG A 308 24.73 -3.40 -13.11
CA ARG A 308 24.49 -2.68 -14.37
C ARG A 308 25.76 -2.05 -14.92
N TRP A 309 26.56 -1.43 -14.06
CA TRP A 309 27.84 -0.83 -14.46
C TRP A 309 28.82 -1.88 -14.98
N LYS A 310 28.96 -3.02 -14.29
CA LYS A 310 29.80 -4.14 -14.74
C LYS A 310 29.35 -4.69 -16.10
N TYR A 311 28.05 -4.89 -16.29
CA TYR A 311 27.51 -5.33 -17.59
C TYR A 311 27.77 -4.31 -18.70
N TRP A 312 27.63 -3.01 -18.40
CA TRP A 312 27.91 -1.94 -19.37
C TRP A 312 29.39 -1.87 -19.73
N CYS A 313 30.31 -1.98 -18.76
CA CYS A 313 31.75 -2.06 -19.03
C CYS A 313 32.15 -3.30 -19.84
N CYS A 314 31.61 -4.48 -19.54
CA CYS A 314 31.86 -5.68 -20.36
C CYS A 314 31.31 -5.53 -21.80
N SER A 315 30.15 -4.88 -21.97
CA SER A 315 29.60 -4.59 -23.29
C SER A 315 30.43 -3.59 -24.10
N ILE A 316 31.17 -2.69 -23.44
CA ILE A 316 32.07 -1.74 -24.10
C ILE A 316 33.37 -2.44 -24.49
N ASN A 317 33.93 -3.28 -23.61
CA ASN A 317 35.17 -4.00 -23.91
C ASN A 317 35.01 -4.95 -25.12
N ASN A 318 33.86 -5.60 -25.26
CA ASN A 318 33.55 -6.45 -26.42
C ASN A 318 33.27 -5.67 -27.72
N ARG A 319 33.10 -4.33 -27.67
CA ARG A 319 33.04 -3.47 -28.88
C ARG A 319 34.41 -2.88 -29.25
N ILE A 320 35.38 -2.95 -28.36
CA ILE A 320 36.75 -2.42 -28.55
C ILE A 320 37.73 -3.55 -28.95
N GLU A 321 37.25 -4.76 -29.24
CA GLU A 321 37.95 -5.72 -30.09
C GLU A 321 37.48 -5.55 -31.55
N PRO A 322 38.01 -4.57 -32.32
CA PRO A 322 37.87 -4.58 -33.76
C PRO A 322 38.77 -5.66 -34.34
N ASP A 323 38.18 -6.59 -35.09
CA ASP A 323 38.66 -7.11 -36.38
C ASP A 323 40.16 -7.38 -36.64
N ASN A 324 40.99 -7.65 -35.64
CA ASN A 324 42.32 -8.22 -35.86
C ASN A 324 42.25 -9.62 -36.51
N ASN A 325 41.07 -10.25 -36.54
CA ASN A 325 40.81 -11.48 -37.29
C ASN A 325 40.51 -11.26 -38.78
N ILE A 326 40.28 -10.03 -39.26
CA ILE A 326 40.16 -9.77 -40.71
C ILE A 326 41.55 -9.68 -41.38
N GLU A 327 42.56 -9.12 -40.69
CA GLU A 327 43.92 -9.09 -41.23
C GLU A 327 44.59 -10.49 -41.30
N LEU A 328 44.34 -11.36 -40.31
CA LEU A 328 44.83 -12.74 -40.34
C LEU A 328 44.14 -13.63 -41.39
N ARG A 329 42.89 -13.32 -41.77
CA ARG A 329 42.18 -14.03 -42.83
C ARG A 329 42.63 -13.60 -44.23
N ASN A 330 43.00 -12.32 -44.38
CA ASN A 330 43.53 -11.79 -45.64
C ASN A 330 45.00 -12.21 -45.89
N SER A 331 45.78 -12.48 -44.84
CA SER A 331 47.14 -13.01 -45.00
C SER A 331 47.16 -14.50 -45.36
N GLN A 332 46.19 -15.30 -44.90
CA GLN A 332 46.06 -16.71 -45.31
C GLN A 332 45.48 -16.92 -46.72
N MET A 333 44.67 -16.00 -47.27
CA MET A 333 44.22 -16.12 -48.67
C MET A 333 45.33 -15.81 -49.69
N LYS A 334 46.28 -14.92 -49.37
CA LYS A 334 47.39 -14.61 -50.28
C LYS A 334 48.44 -15.73 -50.43
N SER A 335 48.45 -16.74 -49.56
CA SER A 335 49.37 -17.89 -49.69
C SER A 335 48.83 -19.03 -50.54
N VAL A 336 47.56 -18.97 -50.98
CA VAL A 336 46.93 -20.05 -51.78
C VAL A 336 46.95 -19.76 -53.29
N GLU A 337 47.18 -18.51 -53.70
CA GLU A 337 47.26 -18.12 -55.13
C GLU A 337 48.66 -18.20 -55.76
N ASN A 338 49.68 -18.69 -55.03
CA ASN A 338 51.06 -18.79 -55.52
C ASN A 338 51.60 -20.25 -55.62
N ILE A 339 50.71 -21.23 -55.75
CA ILE A 339 51.04 -22.62 -56.12
C ILE A 339 50.14 -22.99 -57.29
#